data_AF-A0A3N5MI49-F1
#
_entry.id   AF-A0A3N5MI49-F1
#
_cell.length_a   1.000
_cell.length_b   1.000
_cell.length_c   1.000
_cell.angle_alpha   90.00
_cell.angle_beta   90.00
_cell.angle_gamma   90.00
#
_symmetry.space_group_name_H-M   'P 1'
#
loop_
_entity.id
_entity.type
_entity.pdbx_description
1 polymer ?
#
loop_
_entity_poly.entity_id
_entity_poly.type
_entity_poly.pdbx_seq_one_letter_code
_entity_poly.pdbx_strand_id
1 'polypeptide(L)' 'MTPDGGGAYFLATPLKALSDLVYARRRDWTSAAPVVESLRVDEREFESLTADMFEEVMSAYSSGRIRRFLGGLREDLKL' A
#
# COMPACT_ATOMS: atom_id res chain seq x y z
N MET A 1 22.72 -5.63 22.23
CA MET A 1 22.13 -4.72 21.23
C MET A 1 21.68 -5.58 20.06
N THR A 2 20.49 -6.18 20.18
CA THR A 2 19.83 -6.86 19.07
C THR A 2 19.34 -5.80 18.10
N PRO A 3 19.50 -5.96 16.78
CA PRO A 3 18.88 -5.05 15.84
C PRO A 3 17.37 -5.25 15.92
N ASP A 4 16.65 -4.19 16.31
CA ASP A 4 15.20 -4.05 16.17
C ASP A 4 14.80 -4.06 14.68
N GLY A 5 14.94 -5.23 14.05
CA GLY A 5 14.60 -5.49 12.65
C GLY A 5 13.22 -6.12 12.47
N GLY A 6 12.28 -5.88 13.39
CA GLY A 6 11.02 -6.63 13.44
C GLY A 6 9.78 -5.89 13.94
N GLY A 7 9.77 -4.54 13.89
CA GLY A 7 8.75 -3.73 14.55
C GLY A 7 7.63 -3.16 13.66
N ALA A 8 7.77 -3.13 12.33
CA ALA A 8 6.84 -2.39 11.47
C ALA A 8 5.61 -3.20 11.02
N TYR A 9 5.68 -4.55 11.06
CA TYR A 9 4.58 -5.42 10.58
C TYR A 9 3.26 -5.28 11.36
N PHE A 10 3.29 -4.71 12.58
CA PHE A 10 2.12 -4.48 13.43
C PHE A 10 1.63 -3.02 13.45
N LEU A 11 2.37 -2.08 12.87
CA LEU A 11 1.85 -0.74 12.64
C LEU A 11 1.01 -0.77 11.36
N ALA A 12 -0.24 -0.29 11.45
CA ALA A 12 -1.08 -0.08 10.28
C ALA A 12 -0.47 1.08 9.47
N THR A 13 0.53 0.78 8.63
CA THR A 13 1.02 1.73 7.65
C THR A 13 -0.12 2.07 6.68
N PRO A 14 -0.17 3.29 6.12
CA PRO A 14 -1.20 3.67 5.16
C PRO A 14 -1.35 2.65 4.02
N LEU A 15 -0.23 2.13 3.52
CA LEU A 15 -0.17 1.06 2.52
C LEU A 15 -0.84 -0.24 2.96
N LYS A 16 -0.61 -0.67 4.21
CA LYS A 16 -1.25 -1.87 4.76
C LYS A 16 -2.76 -1.67 4.91
N ALA A 17 -3.18 -0.54 5.47
CA ALA A 17 -4.60 -0.21 5.62
C ALA A 17 -5.34 -0.16 4.27
N LEU A 18 -4.72 0.41 3.23
CA LEU A 18 -5.24 0.41 1.87
C LEU A 18 -5.33 -1.02 1.30
N SER A 19 -4.28 -1.82 1.48
CA SER A 19 -4.24 -3.21 1.02
C SER A 19 -5.35 -4.06 1.69
N ASP A 20 -5.53 -3.92 3.00
CA ASP A 20 -6.59 -4.59 3.75
C ASP A 20 -7.99 -4.16 3.28
N LEU A 21 -8.18 -2.87 2.99
CA LEU A 21 -9.45 -2.37 2.45
C LEU A 21 -9.76 -2.99 1.09
N VAL A 22 -8.80 -2.97 0.16
CA VAL A 22 -8.94 -3.54 -1.19
C VAL A 22 -9.22 -5.04 -1.09
N TYR A 23 -8.57 -5.74 -0.17
CA TYR A 23 -8.76 -7.16 0.08
C TYR A 23 -10.16 -7.45 0.63
N ALA A 24 -10.56 -6.77 1.71
CA ALA A 24 -11.83 -6.97 2.39
C ALA A 24 -13.03 -6.59 1.53
N ARG A 25 -12.90 -5.53 0.71
CA ARG A 25 -13.96 -5.05 -0.19
C ARG A 25 -13.89 -5.64 -1.59
N ARG A 26 -12.92 -6.52 -1.87
CA ARG A 26 -12.64 -7.14 -3.18
C ARG A 26 -12.66 -6.13 -4.33
N ARG A 27 -11.97 -5.00 -4.16
CA ARG A 27 -11.89 -3.95 -5.18
C ARG A 27 -10.82 -4.28 -6.22
N ASP A 28 -11.15 -4.22 -7.50
CA ASP A 28 -10.18 -4.43 -8.58
C ASP A 28 -9.49 -3.12 -8.98
N TRP A 29 -9.01 -2.37 -7.98
CA TRP A 29 -8.26 -1.13 -8.18
C TRP A 29 -6.86 -1.42 -8.71
N THR A 30 -6.38 -0.59 -9.62
CA THR A 30 -5.08 -0.77 -10.29
C THR A 30 -4.31 0.54 -10.43
N SER A 31 -4.66 1.56 -9.65
CA SER A 31 -4.11 2.92 -9.73
C SER A 31 -4.42 3.69 -8.43
N ALA A 32 -3.83 4.88 -8.28
CA ALA A 32 -4.07 5.82 -7.18
C ALA A 32 -5.43 6.52 -7.28
N ALA A 33 -5.94 6.74 -8.50
CA ALA A 33 -7.20 7.44 -8.76
C ALA A 33 -8.39 6.99 -7.86
N PRO A 34 -8.72 5.68 -7.76
CA PRO A 34 -9.83 5.26 -6.91
C PRO A 34 -9.58 5.48 -5.41
N VAL A 35 -8.32 5.57 -4.97
CA VAL A 35 -7.97 5.89 -3.58
C VAL A 35 -8.31 7.34 -3.28
N VAL A 36 -7.87 8.27 -4.14
CA VAL A 36 -8.17 9.70 -4.01
C VAL A 36 -9.66 9.96 -4.13
N GLU A 37 -10.33 9.37 -5.12
CA GLU A 37 -11.75 9.63 -5.39
C GLU A 37 -12.69 8.96 -4.38
N SER A 38 -12.43 7.70 -4.01
CA SER A 38 -13.33 6.96 -3.10
C SER A 38 -13.06 7.24 -1.64
N LEU A 39 -11.81 7.48 -1.24
CA LEU A 39 -11.44 7.70 0.16
C LEU A 39 -11.20 9.16 0.49
N ARG A 40 -11.18 10.05 -0.52
CA ARG A 40 -10.87 11.49 -0.35
C ARG A 40 -9.55 11.71 0.37
N VAL A 41 -8.59 10.83 0.12
CA VAL A 41 -7.23 10.93 0.65
C VAL A 41 -6.52 12.06 -0.09
N ASP A 42 -5.89 12.95 0.67
CA ASP A 42 -5.08 14.01 0.10
C ASP A 42 -3.83 13.41 -0.54
N GLU A 43 -3.47 13.89 -1.73
CA GLU A 43 -2.32 13.37 -2.48
C GLU A 43 -0.99 13.48 -1.70
N ARG A 44 -0.90 14.44 -0.78
CA ARG A 44 0.27 14.66 0.09
C ARG A 44 0.53 13.50 1.04
N GLU A 45 -0.51 12.74 1.40
CA GLU A 45 -0.36 11.55 2.23
C GLU A 45 0.44 10.45 1.50
N PHE A 46 0.48 10.49 0.15
CA PHE A 46 1.31 9.57 -0.62
C PHE A 46 2.78 9.98 -0.71
N GLU A 47 3.12 11.26 -0.46
CA GLU A 47 4.52 11.74 -0.51
C GLU A 47 5.41 11.06 0.54
N SER A 48 4.82 10.58 1.62
CA SER A 48 5.53 9.84 2.68
C SER A 48 5.75 8.36 2.33
N LEU A 49 5.18 7.86 1.23
CA LEU A 49 5.36 6.48 0.81
C LEU A 49 6.67 6.32 0.05
N THR A 50 7.37 5.22 0.31
CA THR A 50 8.65 4.91 -0.35
C THR A 50 8.59 3.54 -1.01
N ALA A 51 9.45 3.31 -2.01
CA ALA A 51 9.56 2.04 -2.71
C ALA A 51 9.76 0.84 -1.75
N ASP A 52 10.59 1.00 -0.71
CA ASP A 52 10.81 -0.04 0.30
C ASP A 52 9.52 -0.43 1.05
N MET A 53 8.66 0.55 1.40
CA MET A 53 7.38 0.25 2.02
C MET A 53 6.47 -0.58 1.09
N PHE A 54 6.51 -0.30 -0.21
CA PHE A 54 5.77 -1.08 -1.21
C PHE A 54 6.30 -2.51 -1.29
N GLU A 55 7.61 -2.71 -1.35
CA GLU A 55 8.22 -4.05 -1.38
C GLU A 55 7.90 -4.87 -0.12
N GLU A 56 7.99 -4.24 1.06
CA GLU A 56 7.65 -4.89 2.34
C GLU A 56 6.19 -5.38 2.34
N VAL A 57 5.25 -4.53 1.94
CA VAL A 57 3.83 -4.87 1.91
C VAL A 57 3.55 -5.90 0.80
N MET A 58 4.14 -5.76 -0.39
CA MET A 58 3.97 -6.75 -1.47
C MET A 58 4.50 -8.14 -1.12
N SER A 59 5.53 -8.22 -0.27
CA SER A 59 6.04 -9.47 0.28
C SER A 59 5.04 -10.11 1.26
N ALA A 60 4.32 -9.30 2.04
CA ALA A 60 3.33 -9.78 3.01
C ALA A 60 2.01 -10.27 2.38
N TYR A 61 1.62 -9.79 1.19
CA TYR A 61 0.38 -10.19 0.52
C TYR A 61 0.62 -11.10 -0.68
N SER A 62 0.14 -12.34 -0.63
CA SER A 62 0.18 -13.28 -1.76
C SER A 62 -0.96 -13.09 -2.79
N SER A 63 -1.91 -12.19 -2.52
CA SER A 63 -3.07 -11.99 -3.39
C SER A 63 -2.68 -11.23 -4.68
N GLY A 64 -2.94 -11.83 -5.84
CA GLY A 64 -2.67 -11.21 -7.15
C GLY A 64 -3.41 -9.88 -7.35
N ARG A 65 -4.59 -9.71 -6.75
CA ARG A 65 -5.34 -8.45 -6.77
C ARG A 65 -4.61 -7.34 -6.03
N ILE A 66 -4.10 -7.64 -4.83
CA ILE A 66 -3.34 -6.67 -4.03
C ILE A 66 -2.03 -6.32 -4.72
N ARG A 67 -1.33 -7.30 -5.29
CA ARG A 67 -0.12 -7.03 -6.09
C ARG A 67 -0.38 -6.13 -7.28
N ARG A 68 -1.49 -6.34 -8.00
CA ARG A 68 -1.86 -5.48 -9.14
C ARG A 68 -2.21 -4.06 -8.69
N PHE A 69 -2.93 -3.93 -7.57
CA PHE A 69 -3.23 -2.64 -6.96
C PHE A 69 -1.96 -1.89 -6.54
N LEU A 70 -1.09 -2.55 -5.76
CA LEU A 70 0.15 -1.97 -5.26
C LEU A 70 1.13 -1.62 -6.39
N GLY A 71 1.20 -2.47 -7.42
CA GLY A 71 2.01 -2.19 -8.61
C GLY A 71 1.56 -0.92 -9.33
N GLY A 72 0.26 -0.80 -9.63
CA GLY A 72 -0.26 0.39 -10.30
C GLY A 72 -0.21 1.65 -9.44
N LEU A 73 -0.43 1.52 -8.12
CA LEU A 73 -0.26 2.64 -7.18
C LEU A 73 1.20 3.12 -7.15
N ARG A 74 2.16 2.19 -7.16
CA ARG A 74 3.59 2.52 -7.20
C ARG A 74 3.98 3.24 -8.49
N GLU A 75 3.50 2.76 -9.63
CA GLU A 75 3.75 3.40 -10.93
C GLU A 75 3.20 4.83 -10.98
N ASP A 76 1.98 5.06 -10.48
CA ASP A 76 1.36 6.39 -10.42
C ASP A 76 2.17 7.37 -9.55
N LEU A 77 2.75 6.87 -8.45
CA LEU A 77 3.56 7.65 -7.52
C LEU A 77 5.03 7.79 -7.97
N LYS A 78 5.43 7.13 -9.05
CA LYS A 78 6.81 7.13 -9.61
C LYS A 78 7.87 6.63 -8.61
N LEU A 79 7.54 5.59 -7.84
CA LEU A 79 8.42 4.92 -6.85
C LEU A 79 8.97 3.58 -7.36
#